data_AF-A0A9D7F7M2-F1
#
_entry.id   AF-A0A9D7F7M2-F1
#
_cell.length_a   1.000
_cell.length_b   1.000
_cell.length_c   1.000
_cell.angle_alpha   90.00
_cell.angle_beta   90.00
_cell.angle_gamma   90.00
#
_symmetry.space_group_name_H-M   'P 1'
#
loop_
_entity.id
_entity.type
_entity.pdbx_description
1 polymer ?
#
loop_
_entity_poly.entity_id
_entity_poly.type
_entity_poly.pdbx_seq_one_letter_code
_entity_poly.pdbx_strand_id
1 'polypeptide(L)'
;MKGTPVRTITIAVVFALGIAVYWAGAVLRDTRMQEIRSGERLGSKETCLDCHGDMQGFSPFHDPEIIGCASCHLGNPRAKKKKASHRNMVLIPGNLSNVYQTCGTADCHQSIAQRVEHSLMTTMAGVITVDRFAFGEIDTLSAYAHIAELGHSPADQHLRHLCASCHLGNEKTEFGPISERSRGGGCNACHLPSFAKASAGKPSVTSAQALRDFSEGGRVRRSFSEGGSSSNNTCRFQHRLLRLS
;
A
#
# COMPACT_ATOMS: atom_id res chain seq x y z
N MET A 1 66.37 3.03 -16.77
CA MET A 1 65.55 1.82 -17.02
C MET A 1 64.09 2.15 -16.72
N LYS A 2 63.28 2.43 -17.74
CA LYS A 2 61.86 2.78 -17.63
C LYS A 2 61.04 1.49 -17.63
N GLY A 3 60.52 1.07 -16.49
CA GLY A 3 59.76 -0.18 -16.35
C GLY A 3 58.41 0.03 -15.68
N THR A 4 57.46 0.74 -16.29
CA THR A 4 56.12 0.95 -15.70
C THR A 4 54.93 1.18 -16.65
N PRO A 5 54.92 0.92 -17.98
CA PRO A 5 53.64 1.00 -18.72
C PRO A 5 52.76 -0.24 -18.51
N VAL A 6 53.35 -1.44 -18.35
CA VAL A 6 52.61 -2.70 -18.32
C VAL A 6 51.73 -2.84 -17.07
N ARG A 7 52.27 -2.50 -15.88
CA ARG A 7 51.53 -2.63 -14.60
C ARG A 7 50.29 -1.73 -14.53
N THR A 8 50.38 -0.50 -15.03
CA THR A 8 49.25 0.43 -15.04
C THR A 8 48.16 -0.02 -16.01
N ILE A 9 48.56 -0.56 -17.17
CA ILE A 9 47.62 -1.15 -18.15
C ILE A 9 46.92 -2.37 -17.55
N THR A 10 47.64 -3.25 -16.85
CA THR A 10 47.04 -4.43 -16.21
C THR A 10 45.99 -4.07 -15.16
N ILE A 11 46.25 -3.06 -14.31
CA ILE A 11 45.30 -2.62 -13.28
C ILE A 11 44.03 -2.02 -13.92
N ALA A 12 44.20 -1.18 -14.95
CA ALA A 12 43.07 -0.58 -15.66
C ALA A 12 42.18 -1.65 -16.34
N VAL A 13 42.78 -2.67 -16.95
CA VAL A 13 42.06 -3.78 -17.58
C VAL A 13 41.28 -4.60 -16.56
N VAL A 14 41.86 -4.90 -15.38
CA VAL A 14 41.17 -5.64 -14.32
C VAL A 14 40.00 -4.85 -13.74
N PHE A 15 40.15 -3.54 -13.52
CA PHE A 15 39.05 -2.68 -13.06
C PHE A 15 37.91 -2.60 -14.09
N ALA A 16 38.24 -2.42 -15.38
CA ALA A 16 37.24 -2.38 -16.45
C ALA A 16 36.48 -3.71 -16.57
N LEU A 17 37.18 -4.84 -16.48
CA LEU A 17 36.56 -6.17 -16.46
C LEU A 17 35.67 -6.38 -15.22
N GLY A 18 36.11 -5.94 -14.04
CA GLY A 18 35.30 -6.02 -12.82
C GLY A 18 34.01 -5.21 -12.91
N ILE A 19 34.08 -4.00 -13.45
CA ILE A 19 32.91 -3.15 -13.72
C ILE A 19 31.97 -3.82 -14.74
N ALA A 20 32.52 -4.34 -15.84
CA ALA A 20 31.72 -5.02 -16.86
C ALA A 20 31.00 -6.26 -16.31
N VAL A 21 31.67 -7.08 -15.50
CA VAL A 21 31.07 -8.26 -14.83
C VAL A 21 30.00 -7.83 -13.82
N TYR A 22 30.24 -6.76 -13.05
CA TYR A 22 29.25 -6.23 -12.11
C TYR A 22 27.99 -5.75 -12.84
N TRP A 23 28.13 -4.96 -13.91
CA TRP A 23 26.99 -4.48 -14.69
C TRP A 23 26.27 -5.63 -15.42
N ALA A 24 27.00 -6.59 -15.98
CA ALA A 24 26.39 -7.78 -16.58
C ALA A 24 25.59 -8.58 -15.52
N GLY A 25 26.13 -8.73 -14.31
CA GLY A 25 25.41 -9.37 -13.19
C GLY A 25 24.19 -8.58 -12.71
N ALA A 26 24.25 -7.25 -12.72
CA ALA A 26 23.12 -6.39 -12.38
C ALA A 26 22.01 -6.47 -13.45
N VAL A 27 22.37 -6.39 -14.73
CA VAL A 27 21.44 -6.54 -15.86
C VAL A 27 20.81 -7.93 -15.86
N LEU A 28 21.59 -9.00 -15.64
CA LEU A 28 21.06 -10.38 -15.55
C LEU A 28 20.11 -10.58 -14.35
N ARG A 29 20.31 -9.87 -13.23
CA ARG A 29 19.35 -9.90 -12.11
C ARG A 29 18.07 -9.15 -12.44
N ASP A 30 18.18 -8.04 -13.13
CA ASP A 30 17.03 -7.23 -13.53
C ASP A 30 16.18 -7.94 -14.60
N THR A 31 16.81 -8.49 -15.63
CA THR A 31 16.11 -9.28 -16.66
C THR A 31 15.44 -10.51 -16.07
N ARG A 32 16.09 -11.23 -15.14
CA ARG A 32 15.45 -12.36 -14.43
C ARG A 32 14.24 -11.92 -13.59
N MET A 33 14.30 -10.75 -12.95
CA MET A 33 13.15 -10.21 -12.20
C MET A 33 12.01 -9.78 -13.13
N GLN A 34 12.35 -9.24 -14.31
CA GLN A 34 11.38 -8.87 -15.34
C GLN A 34 10.74 -10.11 -15.98
N GLU A 35 11.51 -11.17 -16.25
CA GLU A 35 11.02 -12.43 -16.82
C GLU A 35 10.10 -13.18 -15.85
N ILE A 36 10.39 -13.18 -14.54
CA ILE A 36 9.49 -13.70 -13.49
C ILE A 36 8.16 -12.94 -13.50
N ARG A 37 8.18 -11.61 -13.67
CA ARG A 37 6.97 -10.77 -13.75
C ARG A 37 6.20 -10.96 -15.06
N SER A 38 6.89 -11.24 -16.16
CA SER A 38 6.31 -11.37 -17.51
C SER A 38 5.65 -12.73 -17.74
N GLY A 39 6.15 -13.79 -17.11
CA GLY A 39 5.64 -15.16 -17.26
C GLY A 39 4.43 -15.52 -16.37
N GLU A 40 3.90 -14.57 -15.60
CA GLU A 40 2.95 -14.82 -14.51
C GLU A 40 1.51 -14.35 -14.78
N ARG A 41 1.13 -14.19 -16.05
CA ARG A 41 -0.29 -14.07 -16.41
C ARG A 41 -0.85 -15.41 -16.85
N LEU A 42 -1.86 -15.86 -16.09
CA LEU A 42 -2.84 -16.92 -16.34
C LEU A 42 -2.43 -18.33 -15.89
N GLY A 43 -2.81 -18.70 -14.65
CA GLY A 43 -3.27 -20.07 -14.37
C GLY A 43 -2.45 -20.95 -13.44
N SER A 44 -1.34 -20.49 -12.84
CA SER A 44 -0.74 -21.26 -11.74
C SER A 44 -1.47 -20.94 -10.44
N LYS A 45 -2.29 -21.88 -9.94
CA LYS A 45 -3.02 -21.75 -8.67
C LYS A 45 -2.06 -21.32 -7.55
N GLU A 46 -2.23 -20.09 -7.08
CA GLU A 46 -1.51 -19.62 -5.91
C GLU A 46 -1.96 -20.40 -4.66
N THR A 47 -1.05 -20.63 -3.72
CA THR A 47 -1.37 -21.29 -2.45
C THR A 47 -2.05 -20.35 -1.45
N CYS A 48 -2.32 -19.10 -1.84
CA CYS A 48 -2.99 -18.08 -1.01
C CYS A 48 -4.40 -18.54 -0.61
N LEU A 49 -5.14 -19.09 -1.57
CA LEU A 49 -6.52 -19.53 -1.41
C LEU A 49 -6.64 -20.81 -0.56
N ASP A 50 -5.55 -21.54 -0.33
CA ASP A 50 -5.52 -22.66 0.63
C ASP A 50 -5.85 -22.21 2.06
N CYS A 51 -5.66 -20.92 2.36
CA CYS A 51 -5.97 -20.29 3.65
C CYS A 51 -7.02 -19.17 3.53
N HIS A 52 -7.10 -18.48 2.38
CA HIS A 52 -7.91 -17.28 2.16
C HIS A 52 -9.07 -17.50 1.17
N GLY A 53 -9.61 -18.73 1.09
CA GLY A 53 -10.66 -19.10 0.13
C GLY A 53 -12.01 -18.39 0.31
N ASP A 54 -12.30 -17.84 1.48
CA ASP A 54 -13.59 -17.19 1.79
C ASP A 54 -13.62 -15.68 1.47
N MET A 55 -12.58 -15.16 0.81
CA MET A 55 -12.50 -13.74 0.46
C MET A 55 -13.54 -13.39 -0.62
N GLN A 56 -14.25 -12.28 -0.41
CA GLN A 56 -15.35 -11.84 -1.27
C GLN A 56 -15.26 -10.35 -1.56
N GLY A 57 -16.08 -9.86 -2.50
CA GLY A 57 -16.20 -8.43 -2.83
C GLY A 57 -15.32 -7.96 -3.98
N PHE A 58 -14.71 -8.88 -4.73
CA PHE A 58 -13.95 -8.57 -5.93
C PHE A 58 -14.88 -8.25 -7.10
N SER A 59 -14.47 -7.29 -7.93
CA SER A 59 -15.13 -7.09 -9.23
C SER A 59 -14.59 -8.10 -10.25
N PRO A 60 -15.31 -8.36 -11.36
CA PRO A 60 -14.83 -9.30 -12.39
C PRO A 60 -13.44 -8.97 -12.94
N PHE A 61 -13.05 -7.70 -12.91
CA PHE A 61 -11.74 -7.23 -13.40
C PHE A 61 -10.62 -7.32 -12.35
N HIS A 62 -10.96 -7.61 -11.10
CA HIS A 62 -10.01 -7.77 -10.00
C HIS A 62 -10.21 -9.11 -9.27
N ASP A 63 -10.69 -10.12 -10.00
CA ASP A 63 -10.92 -11.46 -9.47
C ASP A 63 -9.58 -12.18 -9.23
N PRO A 64 -9.22 -12.53 -7.99
CA PRO A 64 -7.97 -13.21 -7.68
C PRO A 64 -7.81 -14.58 -8.36
N GLU A 65 -8.91 -15.23 -8.77
CA GLU A 65 -8.82 -16.47 -9.57
C GLU A 65 -8.27 -16.22 -10.97
N ILE A 66 -8.40 -14.99 -11.48
CA ILE A 66 -7.94 -14.57 -12.80
C ILE A 66 -6.57 -13.87 -12.70
N ILE A 67 -6.47 -12.87 -11.82
CA ILE A 67 -5.29 -11.99 -11.73
C ILE A 67 -4.25 -12.45 -10.71
N GLY A 68 -4.60 -13.36 -9.79
CA GLY A 68 -3.75 -13.77 -8.68
C GLY A 68 -3.75 -12.77 -7.50
N CYS A 69 -3.57 -13.27 -6.28
CA CYS A 69 -3.43 -12.41 -5.10
C CYS A 69 -2.08 -11.67 -5.10
N ALA A 70 -1.01 -12.33 -5.57
CA ALA A 70 0.34 -11.77 -5.54
C ALA A 70 0.53 -10.58 -6.50
N SER A 71 -0.32 -10.45 -7.52
CA SER A 71 -0.31 -9.28 -8.42
C SER A 71 -0.60 -7.97 -7.70
N CYS A 72 -1.37 -8.01 -6.60
CA CYS A 72 -1.63 -6.83 -5.77
C CYS A 72 -0.84 -6.89 -4.47
N HIS A 73 -0.87 -8.02 -3.77
CA HIS A 73 -0.27 -8.15 -2.44
C HIS A 73 1.22 -8.50 -2.47
N LEU A 74 1.82 -8.76 -3.63
CA LEU A 74 3.18 -9.31 -3.74
C LEU A 74 3.31 -10.61 -2.91
N GLY A 75 4.49 -10.85 -2.34
CA GLY A 75 4.76 -12.08 -1.59
C GLY A 75 5.18 -13.26 -2.48
N ASN A 76 5.15 -14.45 -1.90
CA ASN A 76 5.46 -15.70 -2.60
C ASN A 76 4.19 -16.53 -2.80
N PRO A 77 3.61 -16.54 -4.01
CA PRO A 77 2.34 -17.23 -4.29
C PRO A 77 2.45 -18.76 -4.26
N ARG A 78 3.66 -19.34 -4.20
CA ARG A 78 3.88 -20.79 -4.27
C ARG A 78 4.24 -21.41 -2.92
N ALA A 79 4.57 -20.59 -1.92
CA ALA A 79 4.94 -21.08 -0.61
C ALA A 79 3.69 -21.40 0.23
N LYS A 80 3.66 -22.58 0.85
CA LYS A 80 2.55 -23.00 1.74
C LYS A 80 2.70 -22.57 3.20
N LYS A 81 3.89 -22.08 3.59
CA LYS A 81 4.19 -21.67 4.97
C LYS A 81 4.02 -20.17 5.11
N LYS A 82 3.16 -19.72 6.02
CA LYS A 82 2.83 -18.29 6.28
C LYS A 82 4.02 -17.34 6.14
N LYS A 83 5.11 -17.59 6.88
CA LYS A 83 6.31 -16.73 6.86
C LYS A 83 6.96 -16.64 5.47
N ALA A 84 7.00 -17.74 4.74
CA ALA A 84 7.57 -17.79 3.41
C ALA A 84 6.63 -17.15 2.36
N SER A 85 5.32 -17.38 2.48
CA SER A 85 4.28 -16.81 1.60
C SER A 85 4.21 -15.30 1.73
N HIS A 86 4.24 -14.78 2.97
CA HIS A 86 4.10 -13.34 3.24
C HIS A 86 5.43 -12.56 3.12
N ARG A 87 6.53 -13.21 2.72
CA ARG A 87 7.83 -12.53 2.61
C ARG A 87 7.75 -11.48 1.50
N ASN A 88 8.00 -10.22 1.84
CA ASN A 88 7.86 -9.05 0.96
C ASN A 88 6.43 -8.81 0.45
N MET A 89 5.42 -9.28 1.19
CA MET A 89 4.03 -9.01 0.89
C MET A 89 3.67 -7.56 1.28
N VAL A 90 3.00 -6.86 0.38
CA VAL A 90 2.34 -5.58 0.63
C VAL A 90 1.00 -5.84 1.31
N LEU A 91 0.85 -5.28 2.50
CA LEU A 91 -0.37 -5.43 3.29
C LEU A 91 -1.55 -4.74 2.61
N ILE A 92 -1.38 -3.46 2.23
CA ILE A 92 -2.44 -2.61 1.70
C ILE A 92 -2.01 -2.08 0.33
N PRO A 93 -2.41 -2.72 -0.77
CA PRO A 93 -1.91 -2.41 -2.10
C PRO A 93 -2.45 -1.12 -2.71
N GLY A 94 -3.48 -0.51 -2.11
CA GLY A 94 -4.01 0.77 -2.59
C GLY A 94 -3.30 2.00 -2.03
N ASN A 95 -2.38 1.83 -1.07
CA ASN A 95 -1.61 2.95 -0.53
C ASN A 95 -0.77 3.59 -1.64
N LEU A 96 -0.69 4.92 -1.66
CA LEU A 96 0.14 5.62 -2.64
C LEU A 96 1.64 5.28 -2.49
N SER A 97 2.08 4.95 -1.27
CA SER A 97 3.47 4.54 -0.98
C SER A 97 3.94 3.30 -1.76
N ASN A 98 3.01 2.43 -2.20
CA ASN A 98 3.33 1.22 -2.95
C ASN A 98 2.59 1.12 -4.30
N VAL A 99 1.91 2.19 -4.72
CA VAL A 99 1.00 2.16 -5.88
C VAL A 99 1.68 1.67 -7.15
N TYR A 100 2.94 2.06 -7.41
CA TYR A 100 3.68 1.66 -8.60
C TYR A 100 4.16 0.19 -8.59
N GLN A 101 4.07 -0.48 -7.45
CA GLN A 101 4.31 -1.92 -7.33
C GLN A 101 3.03 -2.74 -7.46
N THR A 102 1.87 -2.09 -7.41
CA THR A 102 0.55 -2.71 -7.32
C THR A 102 -0.37 -2.21 -8.45
N CYS A 103 -1.24 -1.23 -8.17
CA CYS A 103 -2.22 -0.69 -9.09
C CYS A 103 -1.58 0.05 -10.28
N GLY A 104 -0.49 0.77 -10.06
CA GLY A 104 0.22 1.62 -11.01
C GLY A 104 1.28 0.91 -11.84
N THR A 105 1.30 -0.43 -11.86
CA THR A 105 2.17 -1.19 -12.76
C THR A 105 1.77 -0.98 -14.23
N ALA A 106 2.71 -1.22 -15.15
CA ALA A 106 2.54 -0.98 -16.58
C ALA A 106 1.32 -1.71 -17.18
N ASP A 107 1.05 -2.91 -16.67
CA ASP A 107 -0.02 -3.75 -17.17
C ASP A 107 -1.38 -3.54 -16.46
N CYS A 108 -1.46 -2.52 -15.58
CA CYS A 108 -2.64 -2.19 -14.79
C CYS A 108 -3.06 -0.72 -15.03
N HIS A 109 -2.78 0.17 -14.09
CA HIS A 109 -3.30 1.53 -14.07
C HIS A 109 -2.17 2.59 -13.91
N GLN A 110 -1.04 2.41 -14.59
CA GLN A 110 0.12 3.31 -14.50
C GLN A 110 -0.24 4.79 -14.71
N SER A 111 -0.98 5.13 -15.77
CA SER A 111 -1.34 6.53 -16.04
C SER A 111 -2.32 7.10 -15.02
N ILE A 112 -3.16 6.26 -14.41
CA ILE A 112 -4.09 6.67 -13.36
C ILE A 112 -3.32 6.93 -12.07
N ALA A 113 -2.40 6.03 -11.69
CA ALA A 113 -1.56 6.20 -10.51
C ALA A 113 -0.82 7.55 -10.53
N GLN A 114 -0.20 7.88 -11.68
CA GLN A 114 0.46 9.17 -11.87
C GLN A 114 -0.49 10.37 -11.70
N ARG A 115 -1.69 10.31 -12.29
CA ARG A 115 -2.67 11.41 -12.13
C ARG A 115 -3.17 11.55 -10.71
N VAL A 116 -3.39 10.44 -10.01
CA VAL A 116 -3.85 10.45 -8.61
C VAL A 116 -2.77 11.01 -7.70
N GLU A 117 -1.52 10.57 -7.84
CA GLU A 117 -0.39 11.05 -7.04
C GLU A 117 -0.20 12.58 -7.16
N HIS A 118 -0.34 13.13 -8.36
CA HIS A 118 -0.19 14.57 -8.59
C HIS A 118 -1.50 15.38 -8.49
N SER A 119 -2.60 14.76 -8.06
CA SER A 119 -3.89 15.46 -7.97
C SER A 119 -3.94 16.46 -6.81
N LEU A 120 -4.83 17.45 -6.90
CA LEU A 120 -5.09 18.37 -5.80
C LEU A 120 -5.58 17.65 -4.53
N MET A 121 -6.29 16.54 -4.68
CA MET A 121 -6.77 15.71 -3.57
C MET A 121 -5.67 14.88 -2.90
N THR A 122 -4.50 14.74 -3.51
CA THR A 122 -3.33 14.06 -2.91
C THR A 122 -2.33 15.06 -2.37
N THR A 123 -2.11 16.15 -3.11
CA THR A 123 -1.10 17.16 -2.76
C THR A 123 -1.63 18.17 -1.74
N MET A 124 -2.92 18.51 -1.77
CA MET A 124 -3.53 19.62 -1.02
C MET A 124 -2.85 20.98 -1.29
N ALA A 125 -2.09 21.12 -2.40
CA ALA A 125 -1.17 22.22 -2.64
C ALA A 125 -1.82 23.60 -2.43
N GLY A 126 -2.96 23.87 -3.08
CA GLY A 126 -3.64 25.17 -2.97
C GLY A 126 -4.15 25.49 -1.57
N VAL A 127 -4.65 24.49 -0.82
CA VAL A 127 -5.14 24.70 0.55
C VAL A 127 -3.97 25.02 1.48
N ILE A 128 -2.85 24.31 1.34
CA ILE A 128 -1.64 24.56 2.15
C ILE A 128 -1.09 25.95 1.88
N THR A 129 -0.98 26.33 0.60
CA THR A 129 -0.44 27.63 0.21
C THR A 129 -1.33 28.77 0.71
N VAL A 130 -2.66 28.66 0.62
CA VAL A 130 -3.58 29.67 1.16
C VAL A 130 -3.51 29.75 2.68
N ASP A 131 -3.43 28.62 3.37
CA ASP A 131 -3.35 28.60 4.83
C ASP A 131 -2.06 29.28 5.32
N ARG A 132 -0.90 28.90 4.78
CA ARG A 132 0.39 29.55 5.11
C ARG A 132 0.39 31.04 4.81
N PHE A 133 -0.24 31.46 3.70
CA PHE A 133 -0.37 32.88 3.38
C PHE A 133 -1.23 33.62 4.40
N ALA A 134 -2.36 33.03 4.82
CA ALA A 134 -3.25 33.62 5.83
C ALA A 134 -2.57 33.77 7.21
N PHE A 135 -1.65 32.87 7.54
CA PHE A 135 -0.82 32.95 8.75
C PHE A 135 0.40 33.88 8.61
N GLY A 136 0.62 34.47 7.43
CA GLY A 136 1.79 35.33 7.17
C GLY A 136 3.12 34.58 7.11
N GLU A 137 3.09 33.27 6.87
CA GLU A 137 4.30 32.43 6.76
C GLU A 137 4.92 32.45 5.36
N ILE A 138 4.15 32.86 4.34
CA ILE A 138 4.61 33.08 2.97
C ILE A 138 3.98 34.36 2.39
N ASP A 139 4.70 35.01 1.48
CA ASP A 139 4.26 36.28 0.88
C ASP A 139 3.56 36.12 -0.48
N THR A 140 3.51 34.90 -1.03
CA THR A 140 2.97 34.64 -2.37
C THR A 140 2.15 33.36 -2.43
N LEU A 141 1.17 33.31 -3.34
CA LEU A 141 0.31 32.13 -3.56
C LEU A 141 0.83 31.17 -4.64
N SER A 142 2.02 31.43 -5.19
CA SER A 142 2.63 30.61 -6.24
C SER A 142 3.54 29.51 -5.69
N ALA A 143 3.78 29.47 -4.38
CA ALA A 143 4.57 28.43 -3.75
C ALA A 143 3.90 27.06 -3.93
N TYR A 144 4.66 26.10 -4.46
CA TYR A 144 4.27 24.70 -4.47
C TYR A 144 4.32 24.15 -3.04
N ALA A 145 3.31 23.37 -2.67
CA ALA A 145 3.23 22.71 -1.38
C ALA A 145 2.66 21.31 -1.52
N HIS A 146 3.04 20.43 -0.62
CA HIS A 146 2.54 19.06 -0.56
C HIS A 146 2.20 18.66 0.88
N ILE A 147 1.09 17.98 1.09
CA ILE A 147 0.60 17.63 2.43
C ILE A 147 1.54 16.67 3.18
N ALA A 148 2.31 15.87 2.45
CA ALA A 148 3.34 15.00 3.02
C ALA A 148 4.52 15.80 3.61
N GLU A 149 4.67 17.07 3.23
CA GLU A 149 5.78 17.95 3.59
C GLU A 149 5.40 18.97 4.67
N LEU A 150 4.22 18.84 5.29
CA LEU A 150 3.84 19.71 6.39
C LEU A 150 4.90 19.65 7.49
N GLY A 151 5.34 20.80 7.98
CA GLY A 151 6.21 20.96 9.14
C GLY A 151 5.40 21.07 10.43
N HIS A 152 5.85 21.94 11.33
CA HIS A 152 5.20 22.21 12.62
C HIS A 152 4.97 23.73 12.84
N SER A 153 4.93 24.52 11.77
CA SER A 153 4.51 25.91 11.86
C SER A 153 3.04 26.01 12.30
N PRO A 154 2.56 27.16 12.79
CA PRO A 154 1.15 27.36 13.10
C PRO A 154 0.18 26.93 11.97
N ALA A 155 0.47 27.30 10.71
CA ALA A 155 -0.34 26.87 9.57
C ALA A 155 -0.29 25.35 9.35
N ASP A 156 0.92 24.76 9.37
CA ASP A 156 1.06 23.32 9.15
C ASP A 156 0.41 22.50 10.28
N GLN A 157 0.48 22.98 11.53
CA GLN A 157 -0.21 22.36 12.66
C GLN A 157 -1.74 22.47 12.54
N HIS A 158 -2.26 23.60 12.06
CA HIS A 158 -3.68 23.75 11.75
C HIS A 158 -4.15 22.68 10.76
N LEU A 159 -3.43 22.46 9.66
CA LEU A 159 -3.75 21.44 8.67
C LEU A 159 -3.54 20.01 9.16
N ARG A 160 -2.54 19.77 10.02
CA ARG A 160 -2.31 18.46 10.65
C ARG A 160 -3.47 18.03 11.54
N HIS A 161 -4.03 18.95 12.32
CA HIS A 161 -5.13 18.67 13.23
C HIS A 161 -6.48 18.54 12.51
N LEU A 162 -6.65 19.21 11.36
CA LEU A 162 -7.93 19.23 10.65
C LEU A 162 -8.01 18.17 9.54
N CYS A 163 -7.02 18.13 8.64
CA CYS A 163 -7.16 17.48 7.34
C CYS A 163 -6.19 16.31 7.15
N ALA A 164 -4.93 16.46 7.57
CA ALA A 164 -3.86 15.53 7.19
C ALA A 164 -4.05 14.13 7.77
N SER A 165 -4.68 14.01 8.95
CA SER A 165 -4.94 12.72 9.62
C SER A 165 -5.89 11.80 8.86
N CYS A 166 -6.72 12.35 7.96
CA CYS A 166 -7.73 11.62 7.19
C CYS A 166 -7.51 11.70 5.67
N HIS A 167 -6.41 12.31 5.24
CA HIS A 167 -6.19 12.66 3.85
C HIS A 167 -5.99 11.44 2.94
N LEU A 168 -6.27 11.59 1.64
CA LEU A 168 -6.19 10.51 0.65
C LEU A 168 -4.82 9.79 0.67
N GLY A 169 -3.74 10.57 0.72
CA GLY A 169 -2.37 10.08 0.77
C GLY A 169 -1.91 9.55 2.14
N ASN A 170 -2.75 9.62 3.19
CA ASN A 170 -2.38 9.09 4.49
C ASN A 170 -2.23 7.56 4.41
N GLU A 171 -1.10 7.05 4.87
CA GLU A 171 -0.79 5.63 4.73
C GLU A 171 -1.60 4.79 5.72
N LYS A 172 -2.25 3.74 5.21
CA LYS A 172 -2.86 2.74 6.08
C LYS A 172 -1.84 1.67 6.43
N THR A 173 -1.79 1.33 7.71
CA THR A 173 -0.93 0.27 8.26
C THR A 173 -1.72 -0.97 8.70
N GLU A 174 -3.05 -0.85 8.80
CA GLU A 174 -3.93 -1.90 9.32
C GLU A 174 -5.13 -2.13 8.39
N PHE A 175 -5.53 -3.40 8.29
CA PHE A 175 -6.76 -3.81 7.62
C PHE A 175 -7.99 -3.40 8.43
N GLY A 176 -9.11 -3.27 7.74
CA GLY A 176 -10.41 -3.08 8.39
C GLY A 176 -11.26 -2.04 7.67
N PRO A 177 -12.49 -1.84 8.15
CA PRO A 177 -13.37 -0.82 7.61
C PRO A 177 -12.75 0.58 7.76
N ILE A 178 -13.11 1.47 6.83
CA ILE A 178 -12.81 2.89 6.95
C ILE A 178 -13.74 3.47 8.02
N SER A 179 -13.13 3.96 9.09
CA SER A 179 -13.72 4.79 10.13
C SER A 179 -13.18 6.21 10.00
N GLU A 180 -13.73 7.17 10.74
CA GLU A 180 -13.20 8.54 10.76
C GLU A 180 -11.71 8.60 11.12
N ARG A 181 -11.18 7.62 11.87
CA ARG A 181 -9.77 7.57 12.26
C ARG A 181 -8.90 6.70 11.36
N SER A 182 -9.49 6.08 10.34
CA SER A 182 -8.80 5.14 9.44
C SER A 182 -9.01 5.46 7.96
N ARG A 183 -9.46 6.70 7.66
CA ARG A 183 -9.52 7.27 6.31
C ARG A 183 -8.11 7.43 5.71
N GLY A 184 -8.04 7.42 4.38
CA GLY A 184 -6.79 7.39 3.61
C GLY A 184 -6.59 6.06 2.90
N GLY A 185 -5.34 5.76 2.56
CA GLY A 185 -4.96 4.54 1.84
C GLY A 185 -5.06 4.66 0.33
N GLY A 186 -4.87 5.87 -0.21
CA GLY A 186 -4.76 6.14 -1.64
C GLY A 186 -5.98 5.65 -2.42
N CYS A 187 -5.75 4.74 -3.35
CA CYS A 187 -6.79 4.15 -4.18
C CYS A 187 -7.92 3.54 -3.34
N ASN A 188 -7.59 2.93 -2.20
CA ASN A 188 -8.56 2.29 -1.31
C ASN A 188 -9.48 3.27 -0.60
N ALA A 189 -9.15 4.56 -0.53
CA ALA A 189 -10.02 5.55 0.10
C ALA A 189 -11.38 5.66 -0.61
N CYS A 190 -11.43 5.39 -1.92
CA CYS A 190 -12.63 5.44 -2.74
C CYS A 190 -12.98 4.10 -3.41
N HIS A 191 -11.99 3.29 -3.78
CA HIS A 191 -12.19 2.03 -4.50
C HIS A 191 -12.42 0.79 -3.62
N LEU A 192 -12.53 0.96 -2.29
CA LEU A 192 -12.94 -0.17 -1.47
C LEU A 192 -14.37 -0.58 -1.86
N PRO A 193 -14.61 -1.87 -2.17
CA PRO A 193 -15.97 -2.36 -2.26
C PRO A 193 -16.61 -2.06 -0.91
N SER A 194 -17.75 -1.38 -0.91
CA SER A 194 -18.53 -1.14 0.29
C SER A 194 -18.59 -2.45 1.09
N PHE A 195 -17.92 -2.50 2.23
CA PHE A 195 -17.89 -3.67 3.13
C PHE A 195 -19.28 -4.09 3.59
N ALA A 196 -20.33 -3.33 3.24
CA ALA A 196 -21.73 -3.71 3.35
C ALA A 196 -22.03 -5.16 2.90
N LYS A 197 -21.26 -5.75 1.97
CA LYS A 197 -21.41 -7.17 1.60
C LYS A 197 -20.43 -8.14 2.30
N ALA A 198 -19.31 -7.66 2.83
CA ALA A 198 -18.31 -8.49 3.50
C ALA A 198 -18.49 -8.58 5.03
N SER A 199 -19.25 -7.67 5.64
CA SER A 199 -19.54 -7.65 7.08
C SER A 199 -20.96 -8.09 7.44
N ALA A 200 -21.57 -8.98 6.64
CA ALA A 200 -22.85 -9.62 6.96
C ALA A 200 -22.73 -10.48 8.22
N GLY A 201 -22.76 -9.82 9.38
CA GLY A 201 -22.58 -10.43 10.69
C GLY A 201 -22.57 -9.44 11.85
N LYS A 202 -22.47 -8.11 11.64
CA LYS A 202 -22.66 -7.11 12.69
C LYS A 202 -23.41 -5.89 12.13
N PRO A 203 -24.39 -5.33 12.87
CA PRO A 203 -25.21 -4.25 12.36
C PRO A 203 -24.34 -3.03 12.02
N SER A 204 -24.33 -2.66 10.75
CA SER A 204 -23.76 -1.41 10.28
C SER A 204 -24.56 -0.26 10.88
N VAL A 205 -23.90 0.60 11.64
CA VAL A 205 -24.46 1.88 12.09
C VAL A 205 -24.81 2.66 10.82
N THR A 206 -26.10 2.96 10.63
CA THR A 206 -26.55 3.67 9.43
C THR A 206 -25.99 5.10 9.43
N SER A 207 -25.86 5.73 8.26
CA SER A 207 -25.44 7.13 8.15
C SER A 207 -26.33 8.09 8.97
N ALA A 208 -27.60 7.74 9.16
CA ALA A 208 -28.53 8.45 10.04
C ALA A 208 -28.23 8.32 11.55
N GLN A 209 -27.41 7.35 11.93
CA GLN A 209 -27.08 6.99 13.31
C GLN A 209 -25.68 7.51 13.66
N ALA A 210 -24.74 7.51 12.70
CA ALA A 210 -23.49 8.25 12.79
C ALA A 210 -23.69 9.77 12.94
N LEU A 211 -24.74 10.33 12.31
CA LEU A 211 -25.11 11.74 12.49
C LEU A 211 -25.68 12.07 13.88
N ARG A 212 -26.32 11.10 14.55
CA ARG A 212 -26.82 11.28 15.93
C ARG A 212 -25.68 11.25 16.95
N ASP A 213 -24.71 10.37 16.76
CA ASP A 213 -23.52 10.30 17.61
C ASP A 213 -22.68 11.59 17.55
N PHE A 214 -22.70 12.29 16.40
CA PHE A 214 -22.04 13.59 16.24
C PHE A 214 -22.78 14.74 16.96
N SER A 215 -24.11 14.69 17.09
CA SER A 215 -24.86 15.78 17.74
C SER A 215 -24.80 15.74 19.27
N GLU A 216 -24.43 14.61 19.87
CA GLU A 216 -24.47 14.43 21.34
C GLU A 216 -23.11 14.55 22.06
N GLY A 217 -22.02 14.88 21.36
CA GLY A 217 -20.75 15.27 22.00
C GLY A 217 -20.14 14.24 22.99
N GLY A 218 -20.40 12.94 22.81
CA GLY A 218 -20.21 11.92 23.84
C GLY A 218 -18.97 11.02 23.69
N ARG A 219 -18.03 11.17 24.61
CA ARG A 219 -16.89 10.29 25.00
C ARG A 219 -17.09 8.78 24.68
N VAL A 220 -16.40 8.25 23.67
CA VAL A 220 -16.40 6.80 23.31
C VAL A 220 -15.78 5.97 24.44
N ARG A 221 -16.58 5.11 25.09
CA ARG A 221 -16.09 4.05 26.00
C ARG A 221 -15.37 2.96 25.18
N ARG A 222 -14.16 2.62 25.59
CA ARG A 222 -13.37 1.50 25.03
C ARG A 222 -13.95 0.18 25.55
N SER A 223 -14.39 -0.69 24.64
CA SER A 223 -14.45 -2.13 24.91
C SER A 223 -13.33 -2.79 24.11
N PHE A 224 -12.22 -3.07 24.78
CA PHE A 224 -11.18 -3.97 24.28
C PHE A 224 -11.64 -5.41 24.52
N SER A 225 -11.68 -6.22 23.47
CA SER A 225 -11.59 -7.67 23.59
C SER A 225 -10.20 -8.09 23.10
N GLU A 226 -9.38 -8.58 24.01
CA GLU A 226 -8.01 -9.03 23.78
C GLU A 226 -7.96 -10.16 22.75
N GLY A 227 -7.13 -9.99 21.71
CA GLY A 227 -6.82 -11.04 20.74
C GLY A 227 -5.64 -11.88 21.21
N GLY A 228 -5.88 -13.18 21.43
CA GLY A 228 -4.83 -14.16 21.70
C GLY A 228 -4.01 -14.48 20.43
N SER A 229 -2.70 -14.29 20.52
CA SER A 229 -1.71 -14.69 19.51
C SER A 229 -1.54 -16.22 19.51
N SER A 230 -1.92 -16.88 18.42
CA SER A 230 -1.71 -18.33 18.21
C SER A 230 -0.62 -18.57 17.16
N SER A 231 0.40 -19.32 17.58
CA SER A 231 1.72 -19.51 16.96
C SER A 231 1.82 -20.67 15.96
N ASN A 232 0.75 -20.98 15.20
CA ASN A 232 0.80 -22.09 14.24
C ASN A 232 1.08 -21.64 12.78
N ASN A 233 2.20 -22.12 12.25
CA ASN A 233 2.84 -21.73 10.97
C ASN A 233 2.38 -22.53 9.73
N THR A 234 1.27 -23.25 9.82
CA THR A 234 0.71 -24.08 8.73
C THR A 234 -0.74 -23.68 8.49
N CYS A 235 -1.17 -23.55 7.23
CA CYS A 235 -2.57 -23.38 6.86
C CYS A 235 -3.42 -24.46 7.52
N ARG A 236 -4.03 -24.14 8.66
CA ARG A 236 -4.92 -25.04 9.39
C ARG A 236 -6.27 -24.35 9.44
N PHE A 237 -7.15 -24.76 8.51
CA PHE A 237 -8.58 -24.50 8.56
C PHE A 237 -9.10 -24.85 9.96
N GLN A 238 -9.47 -23.85 10.75
CA GLN A 238 -10.30 -24.04 11.93
C GLN A 238 -11.77 -23.88 11.52
N HIS A 239 -12.30 -24.84 10.77
CA HIS A 239 -13.75 -25.09 10.81
C HIS A 239 -14.05 -25.76 12.15
N ARG A 240 -14.30 -24.97 13.19
CA ARG A 240 -14.94 -25.46 14.41
C ARG A 240 -16.42 -25.62 14.10
N LEU A 241 -16.78 -26.80 13.57
CA LEU A 241 -18.14 -27.32 13.55
C LEU A 241 -18.70 -27.32 14.98
N LEU A 242 -19.49 -26.30 15.32
CA LEU A 242 -20.45 -26.41 16.40
C LEU A 242 -21.67 -27.13 15.83
N ARG A 243 -21.67 -28.46 15.95
CA ARG A 243 -22.91 -29.24 15.95
C ARG A 243 -23.67 -28.82 17.21
N LEU A 244 -24.80 -28.16 17.02
CA LEU A 244 -25.81 -27.98 18.07
C LEU A 244 -26.59 -29.30 18.17
N SER A 245 -26.45 -29.95 19.31
CA SER A 245 -27.53 -30.72 19.95
C SER A 245 -28.50 -29.75 20.61
#